data_AF-A0A1J1J7M4-F1
#
_entry.id   AF-A0A1J1J7M4-F1
#
_cell.length_a   1.000
_cell.length_b   1.000
_cell.length_c   1.000
_cell.angle_alpha   90.00
_cell.angle_beta   90.00
_cell.angle_gamma   90.00
#
_symmetry.space_group_name_H-M   'P 1'
#
loop_
_entity.id
_entity.type
_entity.pdbx_description
1 polymer ?
#
loop_
_entity_poly.entity_id
_entity_poly.type
_entity_poly.pdbx_seq_one_letter_code
_entity_poly.pdbx_strand_id
1 'polypeptide(L)'
;MVENSKLISTQVDPNQIKTNEEKMIRVKLFNIFLQTRAYSASKASRKVSECPQEKIVKVSVIGMPNSGKSTFINAIMEQRVCATSDKVHTTTNYAQAITNRKNSQIVVFDTPGLVTKKEMKQYKHTSQFVSACRESIEQSNIIGVLHDVSNFWTRGQLHPIILELLHEYKHLQSFLILNKIDKIKSKRVLLELVKTLTCNNIALVPKQNVEIVKQEPIDKDVEFEKKVENGWPNFSGVFMVSALNGDGIQKVADFVEKQAVEGAWEYRNNEVTDQKPTDVIVQFVRARLLDYLHQEIPYNLKLELEYFSDENHKIFASVNIFCPSERIEKLVCEMLNLARTFLKLANTRSLAAAPSSVNVIKQPEVIKYANPLVEEREVWVENMDTLDEEKLEIMKLNPKIFAATPRIDIIHQNVHWQKLYRYVSFAHAKHRFECRGGGRKPWPQKGLGRARHGSIRSPLFRGGGVTHGPRSPTTHFYMLPFFTRVHGLTTTLSVKLAQDDLHVVKDLEIPTDDEDYIKDLIEKRNWGPSVLIVDDNDMFPENIAVATDTISYVNLMPVYGLNCYSMIKHDTLVLTQAAVEKITERILYQFTRADEKNITQKFRLSQRN
;
A
#
# COMPACT_ATOMS: atom_id res chain seq x y z
N MET A 1 -19.38 0.29 -3.15
CA MET A 1 -19.22 -0.92 -3.98
C MET A 1 -19.63 -0.55 -5.40
N VAL A 2 -18.67 -0.40 -6.32
CA VAL A 2 -18.94 -0.01 -7.72
C VAL A 2 -17.97 -0.80 -8.60
N GLU A 3 -18.51 -1.45 -9.62
CA GLU A 3 -17.78 -2.23 -10.63
C GLU A 3 -16.78 -1.34 -11.40
N ASN A 4 -15.54 -1.78 -11.49
CA ASN A 4 -14.50 -1.13 -12.29
C ASN A 4 -14.77 -1.34 -13.79
N SER A 5 -14.67 -0.25 -14.55
CA SER A 5 -14.64 -0.17 -16.03
C SER A 5 -14.01 -1.39 -16.70
N LYS A 6 -14.77 -2.07 -17.58
CA LYS A 6 -14.41 -3.35 -18.22
C LYS A 6 -13.89 -3.19 -19.66
N LEU A 7 -12.86 -3.97 -20.02
CA LEU A 7 -12.39 -4.38 -21.37
C LEU A 7 -11.61 -3.39 -22.25
N ILE A 8 -10.30 -3.23 -22.02
CA ILE A 8 -9.37 -2.65 -23.01
C ILE A 8 -8.88 -3.75 -23.97
N SER A 9 -9.23 -3.67 -25.26
CA SER A 9 -8.51 -4.37 -26.34
C SER A 9 -7.44 -3.44 -26.93
N THR A 10 -6.38 -4.00 -27.52
CA THR A 10 -5.21 -3.28 -28.04
C THR A 10 -4.83 -4.01 -29.32
N GLN A 11 -4.63 -3.24 -30.38
CA GLN A 11 -3.85 -3.64 -31.54
C GLN A 11 -2.68 -2.67 -31.62
N VAL A 12 -1.49 -3.22 -31.83
CA VAL A 12 -0.29 -2.42 -32.11
C VAL A 12 -0.23 -2.30 -33.63
N ASP A 13 -0.48 -1.09 -34.14
CA ASP A 13 -0.20 -0.77 -35.55
C ASP A 13 1.23 -0.22 -35.62
N PRO A 14 2.19 -0.91 -36.25
CA PRO A 14 3.58 -0.48 -36.32
C PRO A 14 3.83 0.76 -37.22
N ASN A 15 2.78 1.46 -37.66
CA ASN A 15 2.92 2.60 -38.55
C ASN A 15 3.36 3.86 -37.79
N GLN A 16 4.62 4.22 -37.97
CA GLN A 16 5.24 5.46 -37.50
C GLN A 16 4.58 6.67 -38.20
N ILE A 17 4.01 7.60 -37.43
CA ILE A 17 3.43 8.84 -37.97
C ILE A 17 4.36 10.00 -37.64
N LYS A 18 4.85 10.68 -38.68
CA LYS A 18 5.56 11.96 -38.53
C LYS A 18 4.53 13.06 -38.32
N THR A 19 4.37 13.53 -37.09
CA THR A 19 3.81 14.85 -36.81
C THR A 19 4.96 15.86 -36.73
N ASN A 20 4.75 17.05 -37.30
CA ASN A 20 5.77 18.10 -37.38
C ASN A 20 6.42 18.34 -36.02
N GLU A 21 7.74 18.11 -35.99
CA GLU A 21 8.74 18.37 -34.93
C GLU A 21 9.21 17.23 -34.01
N GLU A 22 8.51 16.11 -33.81
CA GLU A 22 9.10 14.95 -33.08
C GLU A 22 8.58 13.59 -33.59
N LYS A 23 9.48 12.58 -33.70
CA LYS A 23 9.11 11.20 -34.04
C LYS A 23 8.40 10.57 -32.84
N MET A 24 7.10 10.30 -32.95
CA MET A 24 6.32 9.63 -31.90
C MET A 24 5.73 8.29 -32.39
N ILE A 25 5.65 7.31 -31.50
CA ILE A 25 5.11 5.98 -31.76
C ILE A 25 3.67 5.90 -31.27
N ARG A 26 2.76 5.38 -32.11
CA ARG A 26 1.32 5.36 -31.85
C ARG A 26 0.89 4.01 -31.25
N VAL A 27 0.33 4.06 -30.05
CA VAL A 27 -0.33 2.92 -29.40
C VAL A 27 -1.84 3.15 -29.39
N LYS A 28 -2.62 2.24 -29.98
CA LYS A 28 -4.09 2.32 -29.98
C LYS A 28 -4.69 1.56 -28.81
N LEU A 29 -5.48 2.25 -28.00
CA LEU A 29 -6.45 1.61 -27.10
C LEU A 29 -7.80 1.47 -27.79
N PHE A 30 -8.38 0.27 -27.70
CA PHE A 30 -9.73 -0.06 -28.12
C PHE A 30 -10.61 -0.40 -26.90
N ASN A 31 -11.92 -0.18 -27.06
CA ASN A 31 -12.97 -0.59 -26.13
C ASN A 31 -12.90 0.06 -24.74
N ILE A 32 -12.46 1.31 -24.61
CA ILE A 32 -12.51 2.01 -23.32
C ILE A 32 -13.98 2.14 -22.90
N PHE A 33 -14.36 1.40 -21.86
CA PHE A 33 -15.73 1.36 -21.35
C PHE A 33 -15.89 2.34 -20.19
N LEU A 34 -16.67 3.39 -20.43
CA LEU A 34 -17.12 4.28 -19.37
C LEU A 34 -18.59 4.00 -19.11
N GLN A 35 -18.89 3.52 -17.90
CA GLN A 35 -20.26 3.30 -17.46
C GLN A 35 -20.84 4.66 -17.05
N THR A 36 -21.64 5.24 -17.93
CA THR A 36 -22.16 6.59 -17.73
C THR A 36 -23.43 6.54 -16.89
N ARG A 37 -23.33 6.86 -15.59
CA ARG A 37 -24.46 7.52 -14.93
C ARG A 37 -24.59 8.98 -15.38
N ALA A 38 -23.49 9.61 -15.79
CA ALA A 38 -23.40 11.03 -16.12
C ALA A 38 -24.02 11.43 -17.48
N TYR A 39 -24.08 10.52 -18.46
CA TYR A 39 -24.40 10.88 -19.85
C TYR A 39 -25.88 10.61 -20.24
N SER A 40 -26.53 9.69 -19.52
CA SER A 40 -27.93 9.28 -19.71
C SER A 40 -28.95 10.39 -19.38
N ALA A 41 -28.60 11.35 -18.54
CA ALA A 41 -29.52 12.42 -18.15
C ALA A 41 -29.83 13.40 -19.28
N SER A 42 -29.03 13.43 -20.36
CA SER A 42 -29.23 14.35 -21.49
C SER A 42 -30.45 14.01 -22.37
N LYS A 43 -30.98 12.77 -22.32
CA LYS A 43 -32.12 12.32 -23.15
C LYS A 43 -33.46 12.15 -22.42
N ALA A 44 -33.50 12.31 -21.10
CA ALA A 44 -34.76 12.31 -20.37
C ALA A 44 -35.28 13.75 -20.26
N SER A 45 -36.23 14.11 -21.13
CA SER A 45 -37.04 15.33 -20.98
C SER A 45 -37.89 15.22 -19.70
N ARG A 46 -37.32 15.59 -18.55
CA ARG A 46 -38.11 15.88 -17.35
C ARG A 46 -38.79 17.22 -17.59
N LYS A 47 -40.11 17.26 -17.45
CA LYS A 47 -40.90 18.49 -17.47
C LYS A 47 -40.25 19.50 -16.52
N VAL A 48 -39.86 20.65 -17.05
CA VAL A 48 -39.35 21.79 -16.30
C VAL A 48 -40.51 22.30 -15.44
N SER A 49 -40.44 22.07 -14.13
CA SER A 49 -41.25 22.83 -13.18
C SER A 49 -40.47 24.09 -12.85
N GLU A 50 -40.98 25.25 -13.27
CA GLU A 50 -40.47 26.55 -12.85
C GLU A 50 -40.55 26.65 -11.32
N CYS A 51 -39.40 26.63 -10.64
CA CYS A 51 -39.32 26.92 -9.22
C CYS A 51 -39.24 28.44 -9.04
N PRO A 52 -40.05 29.06 -8.16
CA PRO A 52 -40.24 30.52 -8.13
C PRO A 52 -39.04 31.34 -7.58
N GLN A 53 -37.97 30.69 -7.10
CA GLN A 53 -36.75 31.37 -6.62
C GLN A 53 -35.52 30.52 -6.92
N GLU A 54 -34.79 30.89 -7.97
CA GLU A 54 -33.51 30.28 -8.35
C GLU A 54 -32.38 30.86 -7.51
N LYS A 55 -31.52 29.98 -6.98
CA LYS A 55 -30.31 30.37 -6.26
C LYS A 55 -29.09 29.76 -6.92
N ILE A 56 -27.95 30.45 -6.85
CA ILE A 56 -26.68 30.00 -7.40
C ILE A 56 -25.55 30.21 -6.39
N VAL A 57 -24.59 29.29 -6.36
CA VAL A 57 -23.35 29.40 -5.59
C VAL A 57 -22.18 28.89 -6.41
N LYS A 58 -21.13 29.70 -6.51
CA LYS A 58 -19.88 29.34 -7.19
C LYS A 58 -18.78 29.10 -6.16
N VAL A 59 -18.20 27.90 -6.15
CA VAL A 59 -17.21 27.45 -5.16
C VAL A 59 -15.87 27.14 -5.83
N SER A 60 -14.79 27.78 -5.38
CA SER A 60 -13.42 27.38 -5.77
C SER A 60 -12.84 26.43 -4.73
N VAL A 61 -12.42 25.24 -5.14
CA VAL A 61 -11.77 24.26 -4.23
C VAL A 61 -10.26 24.34 -4.41
N ILE A 62 -9.56 24.88 -3.41
CA ILE A 62 -8.11 25.04 -3.41
C ILE A 62 -7.42 24.08 -2.43
N GLY A 63 -6.16 23.76 -2.69
CA GLY A 63 -5.40 22.85 -1.83
C GLY A 63 -4.13 22.33 -2.49
N MET A 64 -3.25 21.76 -1.67
CA MET A 64 -2.00 21.17 -2.13
C MET A 64 -2.26 19.97 -3.06
N PRO A 65 -1.33 19.66 -3.98
CA PRO A 65 -1.42 18.47 -4.80
C PRO A 65 -1.55 17.21 -3.93
N ASN A 66 -2.29 16.20 -4.42
CA ASN A 66 -2.65 14.98 -3.67
C ASN A 66 -3.52 15.17 -2.42
N SER A 67 -4.04 16.36 -2.10
CA SER A 67 -4.96 16.54 -0.97
C SER A 67 -6.32 15.86 -1.16
N GLY A 68 -6.63 15.45 -2.41
CA GLY A 68 -7.85 14.74 -2.78
C GLY A 68 -8.95 15.63 -3.35
N LYS A 69 -8.58 16.73 -4.04
CA LYS A 69 -9.51 17.73 -4.61
C LYS A 69 -10.52 17.14 -5.58
N SER A 70 -10.07 16.51 -6.66
CA SER A 70 -10.97 15.90 -7.66
C SER A 70 -11.80 14.74 -7.07
N THR A 71 -11.28 14.02 -6.07
CA THR A 71 -12.05 13.00 -5.34
C THR A 71 -13.15 13.64 -4.49
N PHE A 72 -12.86 14.76 -3.84
CA PHE A 72 -13.83 15.52 -3.06
C PHE A 72 -14.90 16.15 -3.96
N ILE A 73 -14.52 16.74 -5.10
CA ILE A 73 -15.46 17.31 -6.09
C ILE A 73 -16.41 16.23 -6.61
N ASN A 74 -15.89 15.08 -7.02
CA ASN A 74 -16.75 13.97 -7.45
C ASN A 74 -17.73 13.50 -6.37
N ALA A 75 -17.30 13.55 -5.12
CA ALA A 75 -18.10 13.07 -4.01
C ALA A 75 -19.16 14.09 -3.56
N ILE A 76 -18.87 15.40 -3.60
CA ILE A 76 -19.87 16.46 -3.33
C ILE A 76 -20.90 16.58 -4.46
N MET A 77 -20.51 16.29 -5.71
CA MET A 77 -21.43 16.31 -6.85
C MET A 77 -22.26 15.03 -6.99
N GLU A 78 -22.00 14.00 -6.19
CA GLU A 78 -22.60 12.66 -6.30
C GLU A 78 -22.41 12.00 -7.69
N GLN A 79 -21.50 12.55 -8.51
CA GLN A 79 -21.24 12.16 -9.88
C GLN A 79 -19.73 12.19 -10.19
N ARG A 80 -19.30 11.36 -11.15
CA ARG A 80 -17.89 11.27 -11.57
C ARG A 80 -17.62 12.27 -12.70
N VAL A 81 -17.39 13.53 -12.34
CA VAL A 81 -17.15 14.63 -13.28
C VAL A 81 -15.66 14.78 -13.58
N CYS A 82 -14.81 14.71 -12.56
CA CYS A 82 -13.36 14.86 -12.71
C CYS A 82 -12.64 13.51 -12.76
N ALA A 83 -11.65 13.36 -13.64
CA ALA A 83 -10.78 12.20 -13.63
C ALA A 83 -9.90 12.19 -12.35
N THR A 84 -9.89 11.06 -11.62
CA THR A 84 -9.11 10.90 -10.37
C THR A 84 -8.01 9.87 -10.57
N SER A 85 -6.80 10.17 -10.08
CA SER A 85 -5.67 9.26 -9.99
C SER A 85 -4.97 9.41 -8.64
N ASP A 86 -4.26 8.36 -8.23
CA ASP A 86 -3.46 8.32 -7.00
C ASP A 86 -2.14 9.11 -7.12
N LYS A 87 -1.81 9.61 -8.33
CA LYS A 87 -0.60 10.41 -8.58
C LYS A 87 -0.89 11.91 -8.59
N VAL A 88 0.17 12.69 -8.36
CA VAL A 88 0.13 14.15 -8.28
C VAL A 88 -0.15 14.76 -9.65
N HIS A 89 -0.89 15.87 -9.70
CA HIS A 89 -1.13 16.71 -10.88
C HIS A 89 -2.00 16.08 -11.99
N THR A 90 -3.12 15.47 -11.61
CA THR A 90 -4.09 14.87 -12.54
C THR A 90 -4.83 15.90 -13.40
N THR A 91 -5.04 17.12 -12.89
CA THR A 91 -5.76 18.21 -13.56
C THR A 91 -4.77 19.23 -14.13
N THR A 92 -4.75 19.33 -15.46
CA THR A 92 -3.91 20.27 -16.23
C THR A 92 -4.69 21.47 -16.75
N ASN A 93 -6.01 21.32 -16.93
CA ASN A 93 -6.92 22.37 -17.38
C ASN A 93 -8.05 22.59 -16.36
N TYR A 94 -8.58 23.81 -16.38
CA TYR A 94 -9.76 24.24 -15.65
C TYR A 94 -10.98 23.36 -15.98
N ALA A 95 -11.68 22.88 -14.96
CA ALA A 95 -12.90 22.08 -15.12
C ALA A 95 -14.01 22.61 -14.22
N GLN A 96 -15.20 22.77 -14.78
CA GLN A 96 -16.39 23.12 -13.99
C GLN A 96 -17.23 21.87 -13.78
N ALA A 97 -17.63 21.65 -12.54
CA ALA A 97 -18.62 20.66 -12.18
C ALA A 97 -19.89 21.38 -11.73
N ILE A 98 -21.03 20.94 -12.24
CA ILE A 98 -22.33 21.56 -11.99
C ILE A 98 -23.25 20.52 -11.36
N THR A 99 -23.93 20.89 -10.27
CA THR A 99 -24.99 20.06 -9.69
C THR A 99 -26.16 20.93 -9.24
N ASN A 100 -27.37 20.42 -9.43
CA ASN A 100 -28.59 21.10 -9.05
C ASN A 100 -29.19 20.39 -7.83
N ARG A 101 -29.37 21.13 -6.73
CA ARG A 101 -29.91 20.59 -5.48
C ARG A 101 -31.08 21.46 -5.01
N LYS A 102 -32.28 20.89 -5.01
CA LYS A 102 -33.55 21.59 -4.72
C LYS A 102 -33.73 22.81 -5.65
N ASN A 103 -33.58 24.03 -5.13
CA ASN A 103 -33.69 25.29 -5.86
C ASN A 103 -32.34 26.01 -6.03
N SER A 104 -31.24 25.38 -5.63
CA SER A 104 -29.89 25.96 -5.70
C SER A 104 -29.03 25.23 -6.73
N GLN A 105 -28.37 25.97 -7.61
CA GLN A 105 -27.34 25.49 -8.52
C GLN A 105 -25.96 25.71 -7.91
N ILE A 106 -25.22 24.62 -7.74
CA ILE A 106 -23.86 24.64 -7.18
C ILE A 106 -22.89 24.43 -8.35
N VAL A 107 -22.05 25.43 -8.59
CA VAL A 107 -20.96 25.36 -9.58
C VAL A 107 -19.66 25.26 -8.82
N VAL A 108 -18.93 24.15 -9.00
CA VAL A 108 -17.63 23.92 -8.36
C VAL A 108 -16.54 23.98 -9.41
N PHE A 109 -15.56 24.85 -9.17
CA PHE A 109 -14.38 24.99 -10.00
C PHE A 109 -13.27 24.07 -9.51
N ASP A 110 -12.83 23.16 -10.37
CA ASP A 110 -11.67 22.31 -10.11
C ASP A 110 -10.39 23.11 -10.41
N THR A 111 -9.66 23.46 -9.35
CA THR A 111 -8.36 24.11 -9.49
C THR A 111 -7.24 23.07 -9.55
N PRO A 112 -6.23 23.25 -10.42
CA PRO A 112 -5.05 22.41 -10.38
C PRO A 112 -4.36 22.49 -9.01
N GLY A 113 -3.64 21.43 -8.61
CA GLY A 113 -2.83 21.41 -7.38
C GLY A 113 -1.86 22.59 -7.32
N LEU A 114 -1.76 23.29 -6.18
CA LEU A 114 -0.80 24.39 -6.03
C LEU A 114 0.64 23.86 -6.15
N VAL A 115 1.38 24.35 -7.15
CA VAL A 115 2.75 23.89 -7.44
C VAL A 115 3.75 24.65 -6.57
N THR A 116 4.66 23.94 -5.90
CA THR A 116 5.70 24.57 -5.06
C THR A 116 6.88 25.08 -5.87
N LYS A 117 7.62 26.11 -5.38
CA LYS A 117 8.80 26.69 -6.06
C LYS A 117 9.89 25.68 -6.48
N LYS A 118 9.95 24.51 -5.84
CA LYS A 118 10.86 23.41 -6.23
C LYS A 118 10.33 22.63 -7.43
N GLU A 119 9.04 22.30 -7.43
CA GLU A 119 8.34 21.66 -8.55
C GLU A 119 8.28 22.61 -9.76
N MET A 120 8.19 23.93 -9.54
CA MET A 120 8.28 24.96 -10.59
C MET A 120 9.57 24.89 -11.42
N LYS A 121 10.69 24.48 -10.81
CA LYS A 121 11.99 24.34 -11.51
C LYS A 121 12.12 23.01 -12.26
N GLN A 122 11.36 22.00 -11.85
CA GLN A 122 11.42 20.65 -12.42
C GLN A 122 10.52 20.50 -13.65
N TYR A 123 9.45 21.30 -13.77
CA TYR A 123 8.48 21.21 -14.86
C TYR A 123 8.33 22.56 -15.60
N LYS A 124 8.64 22.58 -16.90
CA LYS A 124 8.69 23.79 -17.76
C LYS A 124 7.34 24.50 -18.03
N HIS A 125 6.21 23.97 -17.57
CA HIS A 125 4.85 24.50 -17.81
C HIS A 125 4.17 24.98 -16.52
N THR A 126 4.78 25.96 -15.86
CA THR A 126 4.39 26.33 -14.48
C THR A 126 3.52 27.59 -14.39
N SER A 127 3.59 28.51 -15.36
CA SER A 127 2.85 29.79 -15.31
C SER A 127 1.33 29.60 -15.41
N GLN A 128 0.88 28.62 -16.20
CA GLN A 128 -0.54 28.33 -16.45
C GLN A 128 -1.29 27.80 -15.21
N PHE A 129 -0.60 27.12 -14.31
CA PHE A 129 -1.23 26.55 -13.10
C PHE A 129 -1.59 27.61 -12.07
N VAL A 130 -0.74 28.63 -11.92
CA VAL A 130 -0.98 29.73 -10.96
C VAL A 130 -2.04 30.68 -11.49
N SER A 131 -2.05 30.98 -12.79
CA SER A 131 -3.10 31.80 -13.41
C SER A 131 -4.46 31.11 -13.33
N ALA A 132 -4.55 29.81 -13.63
CA ALA A 132 -5.79 29.05 -13.55
C ALA A 132 -6.40 29.00 -12.13
N CYS A 133 -5.57 28.94 -11.09
CA CYS A 133 -6.04 29.02 -9.70
C CYS A 133 -6.63 30.39 -9.37
N ARG A 134 -6.02 31.48 -9.86
CA ARG A 134 -6.49 32.85 -9.62
C ARG A 134 -7.80 33.14 -10.34
N GLU A 135 -7.89 32.76 -11.62
CA GLU A 135 -9.10 32.85 -12.44
C GLU A 135 -10.28 32.10 -11.79
N SER A 136 -10.02 30.91 -11.24
CA SER A 136 -11.05 30.14 -10.52
C SER A 136 -11.55 30.82 -9.25
N ILE A 137 -10.68 31.51 -8.51
CA ILE A 137 -11.06 32.20 -7.28
C ILE A 137 -11.89 33.44 -7.64
N GLU A 138 -11.49 34.19 -8.66
CA GLU A 138 -12.18 35.41 -9.12
C GLU A 138 -13.62 35.15 -9.60
N GLN A 139 -13.87 33.98 -10.19
CA GLN A 139 -15.21 33.57 -10.62
C GLN A 139 -16.05 32.97 -9.49
N SER A 140 -15.47 32.72 -8.31
CA SER A 140 -16.13 32.06 -7.18
C SER A 140 -16.64 33.04 -6.13
N ASN A 141 -17.74 32.70 -5.46
CA ASN A 141 -18.27 33.47 -4.34
C ASN A 141 -17.67 33.02 -3.00
N ILE A 142 -17.21 31.77 -2.92
CA ILE A 142 -16.68 31.16 -1.70
C ILE A 142 -15.51 30.22 -2.01
N ILE A 143 -14.52 30.21 -1.11
CA ILE A 143 -13.29 29.43 -1.22
C ILE A 143 -13.34 28.24 -0.26
N GLY A 144 -13.22 27.02 -0.79
CA GLY A 144 -13.06 25.79 -0.01
C GLY A 144 -11.60 25.36 0.05
N VAL A 145 -10.98 25.37 1.24
CA VAL A 145 -9.59 24.97 1.45
C VAL A 145 -9.50 23.50 1.85
N LEU A 146 -8.97 22.66 0.97
CA LEU A 146 -8.80 21.23 1.21
C LEU A 146 -7.39 20.90 1.75
N HIS A 147 -7.35 20.38 2.98
CA HIS A 147 -6.13 20.03 3.70
C HIS A 147 -6.02 18.52 3.96
N ASP A 148 -4.88 17.92 3.63
CA ASP A 148 -4.62 16.50 3.85
C ASP A 148 -4.13 16.25 5.29
N VAL A 149 -4.97 15.61 6.11
CA VAL A 149 -4.61 15.32 7.51
C VAL A 149 -3.85 14.01 7.69
N SER A 150 -3.73 13.18 6.64
CA SER A 150 -2.99 11.92 6.70
C SER A 150 -1.46 12.12 6.67
N ASN A 151 -0.99 13.23 6.09
CA ASN A 151 0.44 13.53 6.03
C ASN A 151 0.94 14.11 7.36
N PHE A 152 1.72 13.33 8.10
CA PHE A 152 2.22 13.71 9.42
C PHE A 152 3.04 15.02 9.43
N TRP A 153 3.78 15.28 8.35
CA TRP A 153 4.73 16.40 8.26
C TRP A 153 4.04 17.73 7.95
N THR A 154 3.00 17.71 7.11
CA THR A 154 2.34 18.93 6.62
C THR A 154 1.00 19.20 7.31
N ARG A 155 0.42 18.23 8.02
CA ARG A 155 -0.91 18.40 8.64
C ARG A 155 -0.98 19.55 9.65
N GLY A 156 0.13 19.93 10.27
CA GLY A 156 0.18 20.95 11.34
C GLY A 156 0.20 22.41 10.87
N GLN A 157 0.31 22.68 9.57
CA GLN A 157 0.40 24.04 9.03
C GLN A 157 -0.26 24.12 7.65
N LEU A 158 -0.90 25.25 7.33
CA LEU A 158 -1.32 25.55 5.97
C LEU A 158 -0.14 25.95 5.10
N HIS A 159 -0.10 25.46 3.87
CA HIS A 159 0.99 25.78 2.96
C HIS A 159 1.05 27.30 2.68
N PRO A 160 2.26 27.94 2.65
CA PRO A 160 2.39 29.39 2.50
C PRO A 160 1.66 29.98 1.29
N ILE A 161 1.62 29.26 0.16
CA ILE A 161 0.90 29.71 -1.05
C ILE A 161 -0.62 29.78 -0.81
N ILE A 162 -1.19 28.87 -0.01
CA ILE A 162 -2.61 28.92 0.34
C ILE A 162 -2.88 30.16 1.20
N LEU A 163 -1.99 30.43 2.17
CA LEU A 163 -2.11 31.61 3.03
C LEU A 163 -2.01 32.90 2.20
N GLU A 164 -1.07 32.98 1.25
CA GLU A 164 -0.92 34.10 0.33
C GLU A 164 -2.21 34.37 -0.45
N LEU A 165 -2.82 33.33 -1.03
CA LEU A 165 -4.11 33.45 -1.75
C LEU A 165 -5.26 33.86 -0.82
N LEU A 166 -5.31 33.35 0.41
CA LEU A 166 -6.34 33.73 1.38
C LEU A 166 -6.19 35.19 1.85
N HIS A 167 -4.96 35.68 1.98
CA HIS A 167 -4.69 37.09 2.29
C HIS A 167 -5.06 38.00 1.11
N GLU A 168 -4.76 37.58 -0.11
CA GLU A 168 -5.07 38.32 -1.33
C GLU A 168 -6.58 38.45 -1.55
N TYR A 169 -7.32 37.34 -1.42
CA TYR A 169 -8.77 37.29 -1.58
C TYR A 169 -9.53 37.31 -0.24
N LYS A 170 -9.05 38.10 0.73
CA LYS A 170 -9.64 38.19 2.10
C LYS A 170 -11.11 38.64 2.12
N HIS A 171 -11.57 39.30 1.05
CA HIS A 171 -12.95 39.75 0.89
C HIS A 171 -13.93 38.60 0.60
N LEU A 172 -13.44 37.45 0.11
CA LEU A 172 -14.25 36.25 -0.11
C LEU A 172 -14.31 35.40 1.16
N GLN A 173 -15.47 34.79 1.38
CA GLN A 173 -15.62 33.85 2.49
C GLN A 173 -14.83 32.57 2.21
N SER A 174 -14.18 32.01 3.24
CA SER A 174 -13.39 30.78 3.12
C SER A 174 -13.79 29.75 4.18
N PHE A 175 -13.78 28.47 3.84
CA PHE A 175 -14.03 27.37 4.79
C PHE A 175 -12.97 26.27 4.66
N LEU A 176 -12.70 25.56 5.76
CA LEU A 176 -11.65 24.55 5.84
C LEU A 176 -12.24 23.14 5.77
N ILE A 177 -11.63 22.29 4.94
CA ILE A 177 -12.00 20.89 4.77
C ILE A 177 -10.78 20.03 5.11
N LEU A 178 -10.86 19.28 6.21
CA LEU A 178 -9.87 18.30 6.65
C LEU A 178 -10.18 16.94 6.01
N ASN A 179 -9.41 16.55 4.99
CA ASN A 179 -9.66 15.35 4.19
C ASN A 179 -8.75 14.17 4.57
N LYS A 180 -9.20 12.94 4.27
CA LYS A 180 -8.54 11.66 4.59
C LYS A 180 -8.54 11.32 6.09
N ILE A 181 -9.58 11.72 6.81
CA ILE A 181 -9.73 11.42 8.24
C ILE A 181 -9.74 9.91 8.55
N ASP A 182 -10.11 9.08 7.58
CA ASP A 182 -10.11 7.62 7.65
C ASP A 182 -8.71 7.03 7.87
N LYS A 183 -7.65 7.73 7.45
CA LYS A 183 -6.26 7.29 7.63
C LYS A 183 -5.67 7.64 8.99
N ILE A 184 -6.39 8.40 9.82
CA ILE A 184 -5.90 8.83 11.14
C ILE A 184 -6.21 7.78 12.20
N LYS A 185 -5.16 7.30 12.88
CA LYS A 185 -5.27 6.31 13.95
C LYS A 185 -5.94 6.84 15.23
N SER A 186 -5.75 8.12 15.56
CA SER A 186 -6.30 8.75 16.77
C SER A 186 -7.04 10.04 16.43
N LYS A 187 -8.35 10.04 16.63
CA LYS A 187 -9.22 11.20 16.34
C LYS A 187 -8.94 12.41 17.25
N ARG A 188 -8.22 12.24 18.38
CA ARG A 188 -7.84 13.34 19.30
C ARG A 188 -6.98 14.40 18.62
N VAL A 189 -6.14 13.97 17.67
CA VAL A 189 -5.24 14.85 16.91
C VAL A 189 -6.03 15.87 16.09
N LEU A 190 -7.24 15.53 15.64
CA LEU A 190 -8.04 16.43 14.80
C LEU A 190 -8.41 17.73 15.53
N LEU A 191 -8.72 17.68 16.82
CA LEU A 191 -9.07 18.88 17.60
C LEU A 191 -7.88 19.83 17.75
N GLU A 192 -6.69 19.27 17.95
CA GLU A 192 -5.44 20.04 18.00
C GLU A 192 -5.13 20.67 16.64
N LEU A 193 -5.32 19.93 15.55
CA LEU A 193 -5.14 20.45 14.19
C LEU A 193 -6.11 21.58 13.86
N VAL A 194 -7.39 21.47 14.25
CA VAL A 194 -8.36 22.56 14.06
C VAL A 194 -7.87 23.81 14.77
N LYS A 195 -7.50 23.70 16.06
CA LYS A 195 -6.96 24.83 16.84
C LYS A 195 -5.76 25.49 16.17
N THR A 196 -4.81 24.69 15.70
CA THR A 196 -3.59 25.20 15.05
C THR A 196 -3.90 25.88 13.71
N LEU A 197 -4.72 25.25 12.86
CA LEU A 197 -5.01 25.74 11.51
C LEU A 197 -5.98 26.92 11.48
N THR A 198 -6.83 27.08 12.50
CA THR A 198 -7.73 28.23 12.65
C THR A 198 -7.19 29.31 13.58
N CYS A 199 -5.93 29.21 14.02
CA CYS A 199 -5.30 30.15 14.95
C CYS A 199 -6.13 30.37 16.24
N ASN A 200 -6.72 29.30 16.78
CA ASN A 200 -7.67 29.31 17.91
C ASN A 200 -8.95 30.16 17.72
N ASN A 201 -9.21 30.67 16.51
CA ASN A 201 -10.42 31.40 16.20
C ASN A 201 -11.43 30.46 15.52
N ILE A 202 -12.37 29.92 16.29
CA ILE A 202 -13.42 29.03 15.77
C ILE A 202 -14.74 29.78 15.90
N ALA A 203 -15.34 30.17 14.77
CA ALA A 203 -16.61 30.88 14.71
C ALA A 203 -17.85 30.06 15.16
N LEU A 204 -17.67 28.85 15.73
CA LEU A 204 -18.75 27.92 16.06
C LEU A 204 -19.24 27.99 17.53
N VAL A 205 -18.82 28.99 18.31
CA VAL A 205 -19.33 29.19 19.68
C VAL A 205 -19.68 30.67 19.88
N PRO A 206 -20.94 31.03 20.25
CA PRO A 206 -21.24 32.38 20.72
C PRO A 206 -20.39 32.64 21.96
N LYS A 207 -19.61 33.73 21.97
CA LYS A 207 -18.77 34.10 23.12
C LYS A 207 -19.64 34.23 24.37
N GLN A 208 -19.60 33.24 25.26
CA GLN A 208 -19.91 33.47 26.66
C GLN A 208 -18.68 34.12 27.30
N ASN A 209 -18.93 35.20 28.02
CA ASN A 209 -17.95 36.10 28.63
C ASN A 209 -16.81 35.33 29.31
N VAL A 210 -15.61 35.47 28.75
CA VAL A 210 -14.36 35.16 29.46
C VAL A 210 -13.69 36.50 29.73
N GLU A 211 -13.48 36.77 31.01
CA GLU A 211 -12.91 38.00 31.54
C GLU A 211 -11.56 38.33 30.91
N ILE A 212 -11.43 39.59 30.50
CA ILE A 212 -10.21 40.17 29.96
C ILE A 212 -9.22 40.29 31.12
N VAL A 213 -8.22 39.41 31.15
CA VAL A 213 -7.01 39.61 31.97
C VAL A 213 -6.21 40.75 31.33
N LYS A 214 -6.07 41.85 32.06
CA LYS A 214 -5.28 43.03 31.68
C LYS A 214 -3.83 42.62 31.40
N GLN A 215 -3.32 42.94 30.20
CA GLN A 215 -1.89 42.93 29.92
C GLN A 215 -1.31 44.32 30.16
N GLU A 216 -0.19 44.37 30.88
CA GLU A 216 0.65 45.56 31.05
C GLU A 216 1.38 45.90 29.72
N PRO A 217 1.70 47.18 29.47
CA PRO A 217 2.33 47.59 28.22
C PRO A 217 3.82 47.26 28.27
N ILE A 218 4.31 46.54 27.26
CA ILE A 218 5.75 46.30 27.04
C ILE A 218 6.21 47.17 25.88
N ASP A 219 7.39 47.74 26.06
CA ASP A 219 8.03 48.82 25.32
C ASP A 219 8.08 48.68 23.78
N LYS A 220 8.04 49.85 23.16
CA LYS A 220 8.35 50.08 21.75
C LYS A 220 9.85 49.84 21.54
N ASP A 221 10.16 49.01 20.55
CA ASP A 221 11.45 48.84 19.84
C ASP A 221 11.94 47.40 19.85
N VAL A 222 11.27 46.54 19.08
CA VAL A 222 11.85 45.29 18.56
C VAL A 222 11.41 45.12 17.10
N GLU A 223 12.39 44.93 16.23
CA GLU A 223 12.27 44.77 14.78
C GLU A 223 11.20 43.73 14.38
N PHE A 224 10.41 44.07 13.36
CA PHE A 224 9.35 43.24 12.78
C PHE A 224 9.93 41.99 12.08
N GLU A 225 10.27 40.95 12.85
CA GLU A 225 10.30 39.59 12.30
C GLU A 225 8.85 39.16 12.03
N LYS A 226 8.48 39.03 10.75
CA LYS A 226 7.17 38.49 10.34
C LYS A 226 6.99 37.09 10.94
N LYS A 227 6.24 36.98 12.05
CA LYS A 227 5.73 35.69 12.56
C LYS A 227 5.01 34.99 11.41
N VAL A 228 5.55 33.88 10.94
CA VAL A 228 4.90 33.03 9.94
C VAL A 228 3.67 32.43 10.62
N GLU A 229 2.48 32.91 10.28
CA GLU A 229 1.23 32.34 10.77
C GLU A 229 1.09 30.91 10.24
N ASN A 230 0.87 29.95 11.14
CA ASN A 230 0.74 28.53 10.77
C ASN A 230 -0.66 28.16 10.25
N GLY A 231 -1.60 29.11 10.25
CA GLY A 231 -3.01 28.89 9.95
C GLY A 231 -3.72 30.18 9.51
N TRP A 232 -5.02 30.10 9.27
CA TRP A 232 -5.86 31.22 8.83
C TRP A 232 -7.03 31.42 9.80
N PRO A 233 -7.18 32.60 10.42
CA PRO A 233 -8.17 32.82 11.48
C PRO A 233 -9.61 33.07 10.99
N ASN A 234 -9.83 33.32 9.70
CA ASN A 234 -11.11 33.77 9.15
C ASN A 234 -11.87 32.67 8.40
N PHE A 235 -11.74 31.41 8.84
CA PHE A 235 -12.56 30.33 8.29
C PHE A 235 -13.99 30.42 8.83
N SER A 236 -14.98 30.47 7.93
CA SER A 236 -16.40 30.47 8.30
C SER A 236 -16.91 29.13 8.82
N GLY A 237 -16.18 28.05 8.55
CA GLY A 237 -16.54 26.70 8.98
C GLY A 237 -15.39 25.71 8.80
N VAL A 238 -15.40 24.64 9.59
CA VAL A 238 -14.40 23.56 9.52
C VAL A 238 -15.13 22.22 9.41
N PHE A 239 -14.79 21.44 8.40
CA PHE A 239 -15.41 20.16 8.08
C PHE A 239 -14.39 19.04 8.06
N MET A 240 -14.73 17.92 8.67
CA MET A 240 -13.92 16.70 8.65
C MET A 240 -14.55 15.72 7.67
N VAL A 241 -13.80 15.31 6.64
CA VAL A 241 -14.33 14.49 5.56
C VAL A 241 -13.43 13.32 5.19
N SER A 242 -14.04 12.25 4.69
CA SER A 242 -13.37 11.22 3.92
C SER A 242 -13.96 11.22 2.51
N ALA A 243 -13.32 11.94 1.59
CA ALA A 243 -13.79 12.05 0.20
C ALA A 243 -13.95 10.69 -0.50
N LEU A 244 -13.15 9.70 -0.12
CA LEU A 244 -13.20 8.35 -0.70
C LEU A 244 -14.39 7.53 -0.15
N ASN A 245 -14.69 7.67 1.14
CA ASN A 245 -15.74 6.88 1.81
C ASN A 245 -17.10 7.59 1.85
N GLY A 246 -17.17 8.88 1.50
CA GLY A 246 -18.39 9.68 1.58
C GLY A 246 -18.65 10.34 2.95
N ASP A 247 -17.81 10.08 3.96
CA ASP A 247 -18.02 10.57 5.32
C ASP A 247 -17.87 12.11 5.40
N GLY A 248 -18.82 12.77 6.08
CA GLY A 248 -18.83 14.22 6.29
C GLY A 248 -19.21 15.08 5.08
N ILE A 249 -19.37 14.50 3.88
CA ILE A 249 -19.57 15.25 2.63
C ILE A 249 -20.93 15.95 2.59
N GLN A 250 -21.97 15.28 3.08
CA GLN A 250 -23.32 15.88 3.13
C GLN A 250 -23.35 17.19 3.91
N LYS A 251 -22.59 17.27 5.01
CA LYS A 251 -22.50 18.48 5.84
C LYS A 251 -21.84 19.63 5.10
N VAL A 252 -20.89 19.35 4.22
CA VAL A 252 -20.26 20.36 3.37
C VAL A 252 -21.23 20.81 2.28
N ALA A 253 -21.93 19.88 1.62
CA ALA A 253 -22.94 20.20 0.63
C ALA A 253 -24.07 21.07 1.21
N ASP A 254 -24.57 20.73 2.40
CA ASP A 254 -25.59 21.52 3.11
C ASP A 254 -25.07 22.92 3.51
N PHE A 255 -23.79 23.04 3.86
CA PHE A 255 -23.18 24.34 4.15
C PHE A 255 -23.06 25.22 2.91
N VAL A 256 -22.60 24.65 1.80
CA VAL A 256 -22.49 25.36 0.51
C VAL A 256 -23.86 25.78 0.00
N GLU A 257 -24.88 24.92 0.11
CA GLU A 257 -26.27 25.23 -0.29
C GLU A 257 -26.83 26.44 0.48
N LYS A 258 -26.48 26.60 1.77
CA LYS A 258 -26.90 27.76 2.59
C LYS A 258 -26.24 29.07 2.17
N GLN A 259 -25.11 29.02 1.46
CA GLN A 259 -24.40 30.20 0.97
C GLN A 259 -24.88 30.62 -0.43
N ALA A 260 -25.88 29.94 -1.00
CA ALA A 260 -26.42 30.28 -2.32
C ALA A 260 -27.20 31.59 -2.30
N VAL A 261 -26.85 32.46 -3.25
CA VAL A 261 -27.43 33.78 -3.45
C VAL A 261 -28.55 33.68 -4.47
N GLU A 262 -29.58 34.52 -4.36
CA GLU A 262 -30.64 34.62 -5.37
C GLU A 262 -30.06 35.06 -6.72
N GLY A 263 -30.30 34.28 -7.76
CA GLY A 263 -29.73 34.49 -9.08
C GLY A 263 -30.19 33.43 -10.06
N ALA A 264 -30.34 33.83 -11.33
CA ALA A 264 -30.76 32.93 -12.40
C ALA A 264 -29.72 31.81 -12.59
N TRP A 265 -30.19 30.60 -12.86
CA TRP A 265 -29.30 29.47 -13.18
C TRP A 265 -28.53 29.75 -14.47
N GLU A 266 -27.21 29.55 -14.41
CA GLU A 266 -26.30 29.77 -15.54
C GLU A 266 -26.31 28.57 -16.50
N TYR A 267 -26.60 27.38 -15.97
CA TYR A 267 -26.55 26.11 -16.70
C TYR A 267 -27.89 25.38 -16.69
N ARG A 268 -28.11 24.55 -17.72
CA ARG A 268 -29.36 23.77 -17.85
C ARG A 268 -29.43 22.67 -16.79
N ASN A 269 -30.65 22.25 -16.46
CA ASN A 269 -30.89 21.28 -15.39
C ASN A 269 -30.22 19.91 -15.56
N ASN A 270 -29.90 19.53 -16.80
CA ASN A 270 -29.27 18.26 -17.16
C ASN A 270 -27.76 18.39 -17.45
N GLU A 271 -27.19 19.58 -17.32
CA GLU A 271 -25.79 19.85 -17.60
C GLU A 271 -24.94 19.65 -16.34
N VAL A 272 -23.90 18.82 -16.46
CA VAL A 272 -23.07 18.38 -15.31
C VAL A 272 -21.65 18.95 -15.42
N THR A 273 -21.20 19.28 -16.62
CA THR A 273 -19.87 19.85 -16.90
C THR A 273 -19.88 20.65 -18.19
N ASP A 274 -19.03 21.66 -18.27
CA ASP A 274 -18.75 22.48 -19.46
C ASP A 274 -17.76 21.81 -20.42
N GLN A 275 -17.13 20.71 -20.01
CA GLN A 275 -16.14 20.00 -20.80
C GLN A 275 -16.76 19.23 -21.95
N LYS A 276 -16.07 19.25 -23.09
CA LYS A 276 -16.42 18.36 -24.20
C LYS A 276 -16.25 16.91 -23.74
N PRO A 277 -17.14 16.00 -24.17
CA PRO A 277 -17.06 14.57 -23.85
C PRO A 277 -15.73 13.96 -24.25
N THR A 278 -15.15 14.48 -25.35
CA THR A 278 -13.83 14.12 -25.85
C THR A 278 -12.74 14.35 -24.80
N ASP A 279 -12.80 15.47 -24.10
CA ASP A 279 -11.78 15.92 -23.16
C ASP A 279 -11.89 15.12 -21.86
N VAL A 280 -13.10 14.83 -21.41
CA VAL A 280 -13.37 13.98 -20.24
C VAL A 280 -12.80 12.57 -20.45
N ILE A 281 -13.00 11.97 -21.63
CA ILE A 281 -12.48 10.64 -21.96
C ILE A 281 -10.95 10.65 -21.96
N VAL A 282 -10.33 11.65 -22.59
CA VAL A 282 -8.87 11.80 -22.66
C VAL A 282 -8.28 11.99 -21.25
N GLN A 283 -8.89 12.83 -20.42
CA GLN A 283 -8.46 13.04 -19.03
C GLN A 283 -8.58 11.76 -18.20
N PHE A 284 -9.63 10.96 -18.41
CA PHE A 284 -9.77 9.68 -17.72
C PHE A 284 -8.67 8.68 -18.09
N VAL A 285 -8.36 8.56 -19.39
CA VAL A 285 -7.25 7.70 -19.85
C VAL A 285 -5.92 8.21 -19.29
N ARG A 286 -5.69 9.52 -19.31
CA ARG A 286 -4.49 10.14 -18.72
C ARG A 286 -4.35 9.83 -17.24
N ALA A 287 -5.42 9.94 -16.46
CA ALA A 287 -5.44 9.59 -15.04
C ALA A 287 -5.06 8.11 -14.81
N ARG A 288 -5.58 7.19 -15.63
CA ARG A 288 -5.19 5.78 -15.53
C ARG A 288 -3.73 5.54 -15.88
N LEU A 289 -3.21 6.17 -16.93
CA LEU A 289 -1.78 6.09 -17.25
C LEU A 289 -0.92 6.65 -16.11
N LEU A 290 -1.37 7.74 -15.49
CA LEU A 290 -0.73 8.30 -14.30
C LEU A 290 -0.70 7.29 -13.16
N ASP A 291 -1.72 6.48 -12.89
CA ASP A 291 -1.69 5.51 -11.79
C ASP A 291 -0.58 4.46 -11.94
N TYR A 292 -0.33 4.00 -13.16
CA TYR A 292 0.54 2.85 -13.40
C TYR A 292 1.95 3.18 -13.90
N LEU A 293 2.14 4.28 -14.65
CA LEU A 293 3.45 4.65 -15.20
C LEU A 293 4.25 5.55 -14.25
N HIS A 294 5.58 5.44 -14.24
CA HIS A 294 6.45 6.22 -13.34
C HIS A 294 6.34 7.73 -13.57
N GLN A 295 6.65 8.54 -12.55
CA GLN A 295 6.25 9.96 -12.46
C GLN A 295 6.58 10.84 -13.70
N GLU A 296 7.64 10.57 -14.45
CA GLU A 296 8.06 11.43 -15.58
C GLU A 296 7.43 11.05 -16.93
N ILE A 297 6.94 9.82 -17.09
CA ILE A 297 6.52 9.28 -18.39
C ILE A 297 5.18 9.85 -18.88
N PRO A 298 4.10 9.89 -18.07
CA PRO A 298 2.78 10.35 -18.52
C PRO A 298 2.74 11.78 -19.06
N TYR A 299 3.63 12.66 -18.61
CA TYR A 299 3.69 14.05 -19.07
C TYR A 299 4.26 14.20 -20.48
N ASN A 300 5.06 13.22 -20.93
CA ASN A 300 5.61 13.20 -22.28
C ASN A 300 4.71 12.45 -23.28
N LEU A 301 3.55 11.96 -22.85
CA LEU A 301 2.59 11.25 -23.70
C LEU A 301 1.55 12.24 -24.26
N LYS A 302 1.39 12.25 -25.58
CA LYS A 302 0.29 12.98 -26.23
C LYS A 302 -0.87 12.02 -26.47
N LEU A 303 -2.08 12.42 -26.08
CA LEU A 303 -3.29 11.61 -26.17
C LEU A 303 -4.29 12.27 -27.12
N GLU A 304 -4.84 11.51 -28.06
CA GLU A 304 -5.87 11.99 -28.99
C GLU A 304 -6.99 10.95 -29.10
N LEU A 305 -8.25 11.39 -29.05
CA LEU A 305 -9.41 10.53 -29.26
C LEU A 305 -9.62 10.30 -30.77
N GLU A 306 -9.65 9.05 -31.21
CA GLU A 306 -9.90 8.69 -32.61
C GLU A 306 -11.38 8.48 -32.89
N TYR A 307 -12.09 7.83 -31.96
CA TYR A 307 -13.49 7.48 -32.12
C TYR A 307 -14.19 7.40 -30.77
N PHE A 308 -15.45 7.81 -30.70
CA PHE A 308 -16.34 7.42 -29.61
C PHE A 308 -17.78 7.19 -30.09
N SER A 309 -18.47 6.20 -29.50
CA SER A 309 -19.91 5.99 -29.64
C SER A 309 -20.56 5.76 -28.27
N ASP A 310 -21.82 6.15 -28.15
CA ASP A 310 -22.65 5.89 -26.96
C ASP A 310 -23.75 4.90 -27.33
N GLU A 311 -23.64 3.67 -26.82
CA GLU A 311 -24.61 2.60 -27.03
C GLU A 311 -25.03 2.02 -25.68
N ASN A 312 -26.33 2.06 -25.35
CA ASN A 312 -26.89 1.43 -24.15
C ASN A 312 -26.22 1.83 -22.82
N HIS A 313 -25.95 3.13 -22.60
CA HIS A 313 -25.26 3.68 -21.40
C HIS A 313 -23.81 3.23 -21.25
N LYS A 314 -23.19 2.84 -22.36
CA LYS A 314 -21.79 2.42 -22.44
C LYS A 314 -21.14 3.27 -23.52
N ILE A 315 -20.15 4.06 -23.12
CA ILE A 315 -19.31 4.74 -24.10
C ILE A 315 -18.27 3.73 -24.58
N PHE A 316 -18.19 3.56 -25.89
CA PHE A 316 -17.07 2.91 -26.57
C PHE A 316 -16.15 3.99 -27.10
N ALA A 317 -14.93 4.08 -26.59
CA ALA A 317 -13.94 5.03 -27.06
C ALA A 317 -12.64 4.36 -27.50
N SER A 318 -12.04 4.90 -28.56
CA SER A 318 -10.70 4.56 -29.02
C SER A 318 -9.79 5.78 -28.91
N VAL A 319 -8.69 5.62 -28.16
CA VAL A 319 -7.73 6.68 -27.86
C VAL A 319 -6.35 6.28 -28.35
N ASN A 320 -5.72 7.19 -29.09
CA ASN A 320 -4.33 7.11 -29.51
C ASN A 320 -3.42 7.68 -28.43
N ILE A 321 -2.41 6.90 -28.04
CA ILE A 321 -1.32 7.35 -27.20
C ILE A 321 -0.08 7.49 -28.08
N PHE A 322 0.47 8.69 -28.17
CA PHE A 322 1.72 8.97 -28.85
C PHE A 322 2.86 9.01 -27.84
N CYS A 323 3.81 8.10 -28.02
CA CYS A 323 4.97 7.87 -27.16
C CYS A 323 6.24 8.45 -27.80
N PRO A 324 7.11 9.14 -27.05
CA PRO A 324 8.33 9.74 -27.61
C PRO A 324 9.47 8.73 -27.84
N SER A 325 9.40 7.52 -27.27
CA SER A 325 10.42 6.48 -27.47
C SER A 325 9.82 5.07 -27.43
N GLU A 326 10.48 4.13 -28.11
CA GLU A 326 10.10 2.70 -28.16
C GLU A 326 10.17 2.03 -26.77
N ARG A 327 11.08 2.51 -25.90
CA ARG A 327 11.14 2.07 -24.50
C ARG A 327 9.86 2.41 -23.74
N ILE A 328 9.34 3.63 -23.93
CA ILE A 328 8.12 4.09 -23.27
C ILE A 328 6.91 3.36 -23.83
N GLU A 329 6.88 3.14 -25.13
CA GLU A 329 5.85 2.32 -25.79
C GLU A 329 5.75 0.91 -25.18
N LYS A 330 6.87 0.20 -25.04
CA LYS A 330 6.92 -1.14 -24.44
C LYS A 330 6.38 -1.14 -23.00
N LEU A 331 6.73 -0.14 -22.20
CA LEU A 331 6.22 0.01 -20.83
C LEU A 331 4.70 0.23 -20.80
N VAL A 332 4.16 1.06 -21.70
CA VAL A 332 2.71 1.28 -21.84
C VAL A 332 2.02 -0.02 -22.27
N CYS A 333 2.58 -0.75 -23.22
CA CYS A 333 2.03 -2.03 -23.69
C CYS A 333 2.05 -3.13 -22.61
N GLU A 334 3.15 -3.28 -21.87
CA GLU A 334 3.27 -4.23 -20.74
C GLU A 334 2.21 -3.95 -19.67
N MET A 335 2.00 -2.69 -19.33
CA MET A 335 0.95 -2.26 -18.40
C MET A 335 -0.45 -2.64 -18.91
N LEU A 336 -0.75 -2.37 -20.19
CA LEU A 336 -2.04 -2.73 -20.79
C LEU A 336 -2.27 -4.24 -20.79
N ASN A 337 -1.21 -5.04 -20.95
CA ASN A 337 -1.26 -6.50 -20.87
C ASN A 337 -1.50 -7.01 -19.43
N LEU A 338 -0.87 -6.40 -18.43
CA LEU A 338 -1.14 -6.67 -17.01
C LEU A 338 -2.59 -6.35 -16.62
N ALA A 339 -3.14 -5.23 -17.10
CA ALA A 339 -4.53 -4.87 -16.83
C ALA A 339 -5.53 -5.91 -17.40
N ARG A 340 -5.21 -6.54 -18.54
CA ARG A 340 -6.02 -7.61 -19.15
C ARG A 340 -6.05 -8.89 -18.33
N THR A 341 -4.91 -9.31 -17.77
CA THR A 341 -4.84 -10.53 -16.94
C THR A 341 -5.62 -10.36 -15.64
N PHE A 342 -5.53 -9.19 -15.00
CA PHE A 342 -6.34 -8.86 -13.82
C PHE A 342 -7.85 -8.83 -14.09
N LEU A 343 -8.28 -8.38 -15.28
CA LEU A 343 -9.70 -8.35 -15.68
C LEU A 343 -10.27 -9.74 -16.01
N LYS A 344 -9.47 -10.64 -16.60
CA LYS A 344 -9.89 -12.05 -16.81
C LYS A 344 -10.21 -12.78 -15.49
N LEU A 345 -9.48 -12.47 -14.42
CA LEU A 345 -9.69 -13.02 -13.08
C LEU A 345 -10.93 -12.47 -12.36
N ALA A 346 -11.40 -11.27 -12.72
CA ALA A 346 -12.56 -10.64 -12.08
C ALA A 346 -13.90 -11.12 -12.66
N ASN A 347 -13.93 -11.46 -13.95
CA ASN A 347 -15.15 -11.91 -14.64
C ASN A 347 -15.57 -13.36 -14.29
N THR A 348 -14.69 -14.18 -13.70
CA THR A 348 -15.04 -15.53 -13.23
C THR A 348 -15.81 -15.53 -11.89
N ARG A 349 -15.93 -14.39 -11.21
CA ARG A 349 -16.61 -14.28 -9.90
C ARG A 349 -18.06 -13.80 -9.95
N SER A 350 -18.60 -13.33 -11.08
CA SER A 350 -19.91 -12.64 -11.12
C SER A 350 -21.08 -13.47 -11.66
N LEU A 351 -21.00 -14.80 -11.73
CA LEU A 351 -22.07 -15.65 -12.27
C LEU A 351 -22.76 -16.57 -11.24
N ALA A 352 -22.51 -16.41 -9.94
CA ALA A 352 -23.23 -17.17 -8.91
C ALA A 352 -24.37 -16.32 -8.32
N ALA A 353 -25.60 -16.53 -8.83
CA ALA A 353 -26.81 -16.15 -8.13
C ALA A 353 -26.91 -16.94 -6.82
N ALA A 354 -27.20 -16.26 -5.71
CA ALA A 354 -27.25 -16.85 -4.38
C ALA A 354 -28.48 -17.77 -4.23
N PRO A 355 -28.32 -19.03 -3.79
CA PRO A 355 -29.38 -19.76 -3.11
C PRO A 355 -29.30 -19.49 -1.60
N SER A 356 -30.47 -19.19 -1.05
CA SER A 356 -30.75 -19.14 0.37
C SER A 356 -30.56 -20.48 1.07
N SER A 357 -30.11 -20.40 2.32
CA SER A 357 -30.13 -21.41 3.39
C SER A 357 -29.33 -22.71 3.19
N VAL A 358 -28.28 -22.87 4.00
CA VAL A 358 -28.15 -23.83 5.12
C VAL A 358 -26.66 -23.92 5.46
N ASN A 359 -26.32 -23.63 6.72
CA ASN A 359 -24.97 -23.79 7.25
C ASN A 359 -24.61 -25.28 7.35
N VAL A 360 -23.81 -25.75 6.41
CA VAL A 360 -22.94 -26.91 6.60
C VAL A 360 -21.53 -26.42 6.33
N ILE A 361 -20.67 -26.42 7.35
CA ILE A 361 -19.24 -26.19 7.19
C ILE A 361 -18.71 -27.41 6.42
N LYS A 362 -18.74 -27.34 5.09
CA LYS A 362 -17.98 -28.25 4.24
C LYS A 362 -16.51 -27.86 4.36
N GLN A 363 -15.65 -28.84 4.64
CA GLN A 363 -14.20 -28.70 4.48
C GLN A 363 -13.94 -28.11 3.08
N PRO A 364 -13.02 -27.15 2.94
CA PRO A 364 -12.75 -26.54 1.65
C PRO A 364 -12.23 -27.63 0.71
N GLU A 365 -13.01 -27.95 -0.33
CA GLU A 365 -12.53 -28.79 -1.43
C GLU A 365 -11.23 -28.17 -1.97
N VAL A 366 -10.18 -28.98 -2.03
CA VAL A 366 -8.88 -28.58 -2.56
C VAL A 366 -9.09 -28.24 -4.04
N ILE A 367 -9.26 -26.96 -4.33
CA ILE A 367 -9.37 -26.49 -5.71
C ILE A 367 -8.03 -26.79 -6.38
N LYS A 368 -8.01 -27.81 -7.25
CA LYS A 368 -6.86 -28.17 -8.09
C LYS A 368 -6.62 -27.05 -9.10
N TYR A 369 -5.91 -26.00 -8.68
CA TYR A 369 -5.40 -24.97 -9.57
C TYR A 369 -4.16 -25.51 -10.31
N ALA A 370 -4.38 -26.38 -11.29
CA ALA A 370 -3.34 -26.69 -12.26
C ALA A 370 -3.21 -25.49 -13.21
N ASN A 371 -2.07 -24.79 -13.16
CA ASN A 371 -1.73 -23.81 -14.19
C ASN A 371 -1.40 -24.61 -15.47
N PRO A 372 -2.15 -24.48 -16.57
CA PRO A 372 -1.94 -25.29 -17.78
C PRO A 372 -0.58 -25.05 -18.47
N LEU A 373 0.21 -24.09 -17.98
CA LEU A 373 1.52 -23.73 -18.54
C LEU A 373 2.72 -24.35 -17.78
N VAL A 374 2.49 -25.03 -16.65
CA VAL A 374 3.57 -25.61 -15.83
C VAL A 374 3.26 -27.06 -15.53
N GLU A 375 4.07 -27.96 -16.08
CA GLU A 375 3.96 -29.41 -15.85
C GLU A 375 4.27 -29.77 -14.39
N GLU A 376 3.61 -30.80 -13.89
CA GLU A 376 3.87 -31.34 -12.55
C GLU A 376 5.24 -32.04 -12.54
N ARG A 377 5.97 -31.94 -11.43
CA ARG A 377 7.24 -32.67 -11.27
C ARG A 377 6.92 -34.09 -10.84
N GLU A 378 7.75 -35.04 -11.26
CA GLU A 378 7.60 -36.46 -10.93
C GLU A 378 8.80 -36.91 -10.11
N VAL A 379 8.56 -37.72 -9.08
CA VAL A 379 9.58 -38.29 -8.20
C VAL A 379 9.26 -39.76 -7.94
N TRP A 380 10.30 -40.58 -7.87
CA TRP A 380 10.18 -41.99 -7.53
C TRP A 380 9.85 -42.16 -6.04
N VAL A 381 8.92 -43.07 -5.75
CA VAL A 381 8.65 -43.56 -4.41
C VAL A 381 9.50 -44.81 -4.20
N GLU A 382 10.40 -44.72 -3.23
CA GLU A 382 11.37 -45.75 -2.87
C GLU A 382 10.88 -46.58 -1.67
N ASN A 383 11.47 -47.77 -1.52
CA ASN A 383 11.26 -48.67 -0.39
C ASN A 383 12.27 -48.40 0.74
N MET A 384 11.95 -48.82 1.98
CA MET A 384 12.90 -48.83 3.13
C MET A 384 13.23 -50.25 3.61
N ASP A 385 12.49 -51.26 3.14
CA ASP A 385 12.55 -52.64 3.62
C ASP A 385 13.79 -53.42 3.14
N THR A 386 14.39 -53.03 2.02
CA THR A 386 15.59 -53.67 1.46
C THR A 386 16.70 -52.64 1.22
N LEU A 387 17.95 -53.11 1.24
CA LEU A 387 19.12 -52.25 1.03
C LEU A 387 19.20 -51.71 -0.42
N ASP A 388 18.75 -52.51 -1.39
CA ASP A 388 18.70 -52.11 -2.79
C ASP A 388 17.56 -51.11 -3.04
N GLU A 389 17.81 -50.11 -3.88
CA GLU A 389 16.81 -49.11 -4.26
C GLU A 389 15.80 -49.73 -5.22
N GLU A 390 14.56 -49.91 -4.75
CA GLU A 390 13.43 -50.33 -5.59
C GLU A 390 12.49 -49.15 -5.88
N LYS A 391 12.24 -48.91 -7.17
CA LYS A 391 11.36 -47.85 -7.65
C LYS A 391 9.92 -48.35 -7.72
N LEU A 392 9.15 -48.14 -6.66
CA LEU A 392 7.80 -48.69 -6.49
C LEU A 392 6.77 -47.98 -7.36
N GLU A 393 6.68 -46.65 -7.22
CA GLU A 393 5.66 -45.82 -7.86
C GLU A 393 6.25 -44.46 -8.28
N ILE A 394 5.60 -43.77 -9.22
CA ILE A 394 5.90 -42.38 -9.57
C ILE A 394 4.86 -41.47 -8.91
N MET A 395 5.30 -40.61 -7.99
CA MET A 395 4.45 -39.61 -7.35
C MET A 395 4.53 -38.27 -8.08
N LYS A 396 3.38 -37.65 -8.32
CA LYS A 396 3.29 -36.31 -8.90
C LYS A 396 3.34 -35.23 -7.81
N LEU A 397 4.24 -34.27 -7.98
CA LEU A 397 4.49 -33.18 -7.06
C LEU A 397 3.95 -31.86 -7.60
N ASN A 398 3.34 -31.07 -6.71
CA ASN A 398 2.78 -29.79 -7.08
C ASN A 398 3.90 -28.80 -7.49
N PRO A 399 3.85 -28.23 -8.72
CA PRO A 399 4.92 -27.38 -9.23
C PRO A 399 5.10 -26.08 -8.44
N LYS A 400 4.06 -25.59 -7.76
CA LYS A 400 4.16 -24.37 -6.95
C LYS A 400 5.06 -24.53 -5.72
N ILE A 401 5.21 -25.76 -5.23
CA ILE A 401 5.98 -26.09 -4.03
C ILE A 401 7.35 -26.64 -4.42
N PHE A 402 7.36 -27.64 -5.30
CA PHE A 402 8.56 -28.39 -5.65
C PHE A 402 9.25 -27.89 -6.94
N ALA A 403 8.67 -26.93 -7.66
CA ALA A 403 9.28 -26.25 -8.81
C ALA A 403 9.27 -24.71 -8.64
N ALA A 404 9.40 -24.23 -7.41
CA ALA A 404 9.56 -22.81 -7.12
C ALA A 404 10.93 -22.31 -7.59
N THR A 405 11.00 -21.06 -8.07
CA THR A 405 12.28 -20.48 -8.52
C THR A 405 13.30 -20.44 -7.37
N PRO A 406 14.54 -20.91 -7.56
CA PRO A 406 15.54 -20.99 -6.50
C PRO A 406 15.99 -19.59 -6.05
N ARG A 407 15.45 -19.17 -4.91
CA ARG A 407 15.70 -17.88 -4.24
C ARG A 407 16.56 -18.06 -2.99
N ILE A 408 17.88 -18.10 -3.22
CA ILE A 408 18.91 -18.24 -2.17
C ILE A 408 18.80 -17.13 -1.12
N ASP A 409 18.37 -15.94 -1.53
CA ASP A 409 18.17 -14.79 -0.65
C ASP A 409 17.10 -15.04 0.43
N ILE A 410 15.97 -15.66 0.08
CA ILE A 410 14.91 -16.02 1.03
C ILE A 410 15.38 -17.15 1.95
N ILE A 411 16.08 -18.13 1.39
CA ILE A 411 16.63 -19.25 2.16
C ILE A 411 17.55 -18.70 3.25
N HIS A 412 18.50 -17.83 2.88
CA HIS A 412 19.42 -17.18 3.81
C HIS A 412 18.67 -16.38 4.90
N GLN A 413 17.64 -15.59 4.53
CA GLN A 413 16.84 -14.83 5.49
C GLN A 413 16.14 -15.74 6.51
N ASN A 414 15.61 -16.89 6.08
CA ASN A 414 14.95 -17.86 6.95
C ASN A 414 15.93 -18.50 7.93
N VAL A 415 17.08 -18.97 7.43
CA VAL A 415 18.14 -19.55 8.25
C VAL A 415 18.64 -18.56 9.30
N HIS A 416 18.91 -17.32 8.88
CA HIS A 416 19.37 -16.26 9.77
C HIS A 416 18.31 -15.90 10.83
N TRP A 417 17.04 -15.80 10.41
CA TRP A 417 15.92 -15.59 11.32
C TRP A 417 15.83 -16.71 12.36
N GLN A 418 15.93 -17.98 11.93
CA GLN A 418 15.86 -19.16 12.80
C GLN A 418 17.00 -19.20 13.83
N LYS A 419 18.20 -18.74 13.47
CA LYS A 419 19.34 -18.60 14.41
C LYS A 419 19.10 -17.50 15.44
N LEU A 420 18.59 -16.34 15.01
CA LEU A 420 18.51 -15.16 15.88
C LEU A 420 17.26 -15.09 16.74
N TYR A 421 16.11 -15.59 16.29
CA TYR A 421 14.85 -15.38 17.03
C TYR A 421 14.84 -16.03 18.41
N ARG A 422 15.64 -17.08 18.61
CA ARG A 422 15.81 -17.78 19.90
C ARG A 422 17.05 -17.29 20.67
N TYR A 423 17.90 -16.50 20.04
CA TYR A 423 19.19 -16.12 20.60
C TYR A 423 19.05 -14.98 21.60
N VAL A 424 19.54 -15.22 22.82
CA VAL A 424 19.63 -14.23 23.90
C VAL A 424 21.08 -14.16 24.35
N SER A 425 21.68 -12.98 24.24
CA SER A 425 23.02 -12.74 24.75
C SER A 425 22.95 -12.36 26.22
N PHE A 426 23.59 -13.19 27.04
CA PHE A 426 23.75 -12.96 28.49
C PHE A 426 25.06 -12.24 28.84
N ALA A 427 25.85 -11.85 27.84
CA ALA A 427 27.09 -11.12 28.07
C ALA A 427 26.81 -9.79 28.77
N HIS A 428 27.44 -9.56 29.92
CA HIS A 428 27.23 -8.38 30.74
C HIS A 428 28.57 -7.79 31.16
N ALA A 429 28.82 -6.55 30.75
CA ALA A 429 29.93 -5.76 31.28
C ALA A 429 29.40 -4.80 32.35
N LYS A 430 30.09 -4.77 33.49
CA LYS A 430 29.77 -3.83 34.58
C LYS A 430 30.12 -2.42 34.15
N HIS A 431 29.15 -1.53 34.22
CA HIS A 431 29.40 -0.10 34.07
C HIS A 431 30.10 0.45 35.32
N ARG A 432 30.73 1.63 35.23
CA ARG A 432 31.44 2.25 36.37
C ARG A 432 30.58 2.41 37.64
N PHE A 433 29.26 2.49 37.47
CA PHE A 433 28.30 2.62 38.57
C PHE A 433 28.03 1.28 39.29
N GLU A 434 28.22 0.16 38.59
CA GLU A 434 27.97 -1.20 39.08
C GLU A 434 29.22 -1.86 39.67
N CYS A 435 30.42 -1.38 39.32
CA CYS A 435 31.67 -1.79 39.96
C CYS A 435 31.64 -1.49 41.47
N ARG A 436 32.34 -2.24 42.31
CA ARG A 436 32.39 -2.04 43.79
C ARG A 436 33.36 -0.89 44.17
N GLY A 437 33.20 -0.23 45.34
CA GLY A 437 34.15 0.79 45.86
C GLY A 437 33.94 2.25 45.43
N GLY A 438 34.97 3.01 45.07
CA GLY A 438 34.92 4.24 44.25
C GLY A 438 33.95 5.41 44.52
N GLY A 439 33.27 5.48 45.68
CA GLY A 439 32.43 6.62 46.04
C GLY A 439 33.23 7.83 46.55
N ARG A 440 34.45 7.62 47.05
CA ARG A 440 35.37 8.67 47.47
C ARG A 440 36.25 9.13 46.31
N LYS A 441 36.45 10.44 46.20
CA LYS A 441 37.41 11.04 45.26
C LYS A 441 38.84 10.59 45.61
N PRO A 442 39.63 10.06 44.66
CA PRO A 442 40.96 9.50 44.95
C PRO A 442 41.92 10.52 45.59
N TRP A 443 41.90 11.76 45.10
CA TRP A 443 42.69 12.87 45.62
C TRP A 443 42.07 14.24 45.30
N PRO A 444 42.48 15.33 45.99
CA PRO A 444 42.02 16.68 45.72
C PRO A 444 42.27 17.13 44.27
N GLN A 445 41.46 18.07 43.77
CA GLN A 445 41.50 18.51 42.37
C GLN A 445 42.82 19.22 41.98
N LYS A 446 43.50 19.83 42.96
CA LYS A 446 44.72 20.63 42.78
C LYS A 446 45.70 20.31 43.93
N GLY A 447 47.00 20.55 43.71
CA GLY A 447 48.06 20.45 44.73
C GLY A 447 49.04 19.28 44.56
N LEU A 448 48.64 18.17 43.95
CA LEU A 448 49.45 16.93 43.87
C LEU A 448 50.21 16.73 42.54
N GLY A 449 50.01 17.60 41.54
CA GLY A 449 50.63 17.45 40.20
C GLY A 449 50.15 16.24 39.37
N ARG A 450 49.24 15.41 39.90
CA ARG A 450 48.66 14.25 39.20
C ARG A 450 47.46 14.63 38.33
N ALA A 451 47.12 13.77 37.37
CA ALA A 451 45.91 13.88 36.57
C ALA A 451 44.64 13.93 37.46
N ARG A 452 43.61 14.64 36.98
CA ARG A 452 42.36 14.88 37.71
C ARG A 452 41.42 13.69 37.55
N HIS A 453 41.03 13.06 38.67
CA HIS A 453 40.08 11.95 38.66
C HIS A 453 38.97 12.11 39.69
N GLY A 454 37.76 11.68 39.31
CA GLY A 454 36.58 11.71 40.17
C GLY A 454 36.35 10.41 40.95
N SER A 455 36.70 9.26 40.38
CA SER A 455 36.50 7.93 40.98
C SER A 455 37.53 6.94 40.45
N ILE A 456 37.93 5.97 41.28
CA ILE A 456 38.77 4.83 40.88
C ILE A 456 38.03 3.82 39.98
N ARG A 457 36.69 3.89 39.88
CA ARG A 457 35.90 2.99 39.02
C ARG A 457 35.79 3.47 37.57
N SER A 458 36.42 4.61 37.24
CA SER A 458 36.42 5.14 35.88
C SER A 458 37.04 4.14 34.89
N PRO A 459 36.56 4.04 33.64
CA PRO A 459 37.14 3.17 32.61
C PRO A 459 38.64 3.40 32.34
N LEU A 460 39.15 4.58 32.70
CA LEU A 460 40.58 4.91 32.60
C LEU A 460 41.46 4.18 33.62
N PHE A 461 40.88 3.68 34.73
CA PHE A 461 41.61 2.94 35.76
C PHE A 461 41.57 1.44 35.50
N ARG A 462 42.65 0.74 35.86
CA ARG A 462 42.67 -0.73 35.91
C ARG A 462 41.62 -1.24 36.89
N GLY A 463 40.75 -2.15 36.45
CA GLY A 463 39.62 -2.64 37.24
C GLY A 463 38.42 -1.69 37.32
N GLY A 464 38.46 -0.58 36.57
CA GLY A 464 37.31 0.29 36.36
C GLY A 464 36.21 -0.35 35.51
N GLY A 465 35.06 0.30 35.43
CA GLY A 465 33.93 -0.18 34.61
C GLY A 465 34.18 -0.01 33.11
N VAL A 466 33.46 -0.77 32.30
CA VAL A 466 33.54 -0.70 30.83
C VAL A 466 32.60 0.39 30.32
N THR A 467 33.07 1.27 29.43
CA THR A 467 32.26 2.37 28.85
C THR A 467 31.19 1.85 27.89
N HIS A 468 31.61 1.06 26.89
CA HIS A 468 30.73 0.45 25.90
C HIS A 468 30.98 -1.04 25.90
N GLY A 469 30.23 -1.76 26.73
CA GLY A 469 30.27 -3.21 26.80
C GLY A 469 28.87 -3.80 26.62
N PRO A 470 28.77 -5.11 26.41
CA PRO A 470 27.49 -5.78 26.25
C PRO A 470 26.63 -5.60 27.51
N ARG A 471 25.33 -5.37 27.30
CA ARG A 471 24.34 -5.19 28.37
C ARG A 471 23.37 -6.37 28.33
N SER A 472 23.47 -7.25 29.31
CA SER A 472 22.58 -8.40 29.45
C SER A 472 21.27 -8.04 30.17
N PRO A 473 20.14 -8.66 29.82
CA PRO A 473 19.95 -9.57 28.67
C PRO A 473 19.64 -8.79 27.39
N THR A 474 20.31 -9.11 26.28
CA THR A 474 19.99 -8.56 24.95
C THR A 474 19.36 -9.63 24.06
N THR A 475 18.15 -9.35 23.57
CA THR A 475 17.42 -10.24 22.68
C THR A 475 17.62 -9.80 21.22
N HIS A 476 17.82 -10.78 20.34
CA HIS A 476 17.88 -10.56 18.89
C HIS A 476 16.57 -10.97 18.20
N PHE A 477 15.47 -10.98 18.96
CA PHE A 477 14.17 -11.44 18.50
C PHE A 477 13.58 -10.51 17.44
N TYR A 478 13.21 -11.10 16.31
CA TYR A 478 12.32 -10.49 15.32
C TYR A 478 11.49 -11.59 14.64
N MET A 479 10.33 -11.20 14.10
CA MET A 479 9.49 -12.11 13.32
C MET A 479 9.62 -11.79 11.84
N LEU A 480 10.13 -12.77 11.08
CA LEU A 480 10.16 -12.71 9.62
C LEU A 480 8.73 -12.74 9.06
N PRO A 481 8.40 -11.94 8.02
CA PRO A 481 7.07 -11.94 7.41
C PRO A 481 6.61 -13.34 7.05
N PHE A 482 5.33 -13.62 7.26
CA PHE A 482 4.78 -14.98 7.15
C PHE A 482 5.04 -15.61 5.79
N PHE A 483 4.75 -14.91 4.70
CA PHE A 483 4.96 -15.45 3.35
C PHE A 483 6.43 -15.59 3.00
N THR A 484 7.33 -14.77 3.55
CA THR A 484 8.77 -14.99 3.39
C THR A 484 9.22 -16.30 4.03
N ARG A 485 8.56 -16.74 5.11
CA ARG A 485 8.81 -18.05 5.73
C ARG A 485 8.28 -19.20 4.89
N VAL A 486 7.04 -19.08 4.39
CA VAL A 486 6.43 -20.07 3.49
C VAL A 486 7.25 -20.22 2.21
N HIS A 487 7.65 -19.11 1.58
CA HIS A 487 8.51 -19.15 0.40
C HIS A 487 9.90 -19.73 0.70
N GLY A 488 10.43 -19.56 1.91
CA GLY A 488 11.67 -20.22 2.32
C GLY A 488 11.55 -21.73 2.26
N LEU A 489 10.45 -22.28 2.79
CA LEU A 489 10.19 -23.71 2.74
C LEU A 489 10.04 -24.21 1.30
N THR A 490 9.18 -23.59 0.48
CA THR A 490 8.97 -24.03 -0.92
C THR A 490 10.25 -23.95 -1.74
N THR A 491 11.01 -22.88 -1.57
CA THR A 491 12.27 -22.71 -2.32
C THR A 491 13.29 -23.76 -1.89
N THR A 492 13.39 -24.06 -0.60
CA THR A 492 14.35 -25.07 -0.11
C THR A 492 13.97 -26.47 -0.59
N LEU A 493 12.69 -26.84 -0.55
CA LEU A 493 12.19 -28.11 -1.09
C LEU A 493 12.45 -28.24 -2.59
N SER A 494 12.21 -27.16 -3.35
CA SER A 494 12.47 -27.16 -4.79
C SER A 494 13.96 -27.26 -5.12
N VAL A 495 14.83 -26.63 -4.31
CA VAL A 495 16.29 -26.75 -4.47
C VAL A 495 16.76 -28.17 -4.17
N LYS A 496 16.31 -28.78 -3.06
CA LYS A 496 16.63 -30.18 -2.74
C LYS A 496 16.21 -31.14 -3.85
N LEU A 497 15.01 -30.96 -4.39
CA LEU A 497 14.56 -31.75 -5.53
C LEU A 497 15.41 -31.51 -6.79
N ALA A 498 15.76 -30.26 -7.10
CA ALA A 498 16.55 -29.94 -8.28
C ALA A 498 18.01 -30.41 -8.20
N GLN A 499 18.50 -30.72 -7.01
CA GLN A 499 19.84 -31.24 -6.74
C GLN A 499 19.88 -32.77 -6.64
N ASP A 500 18.74 -33.45 -6.81
CA ASP A 500 18.57 -34.89 -6.57
C ASP A 500 18.85 -35.31 -5.10
N ASP A 501 18.72 -34.36 -4.16
CA ASP A 501 18.93 -34.56 -2.71
C ASP A 501 17.59 -34.84 -1.97
N LEU A 502 16.48 -34.95 -2.69
CA LEU A 502 15.15 -35.20 -2.13
C LEU A 502 14.65 -36.58 -2.57
N HIS A 503 14.49 -37.48 -1.61
CA HIS A 503 13.93 -38.81 -1.83
C HIS A 503 12.56 -38.93 -1.18
N VAL A 504 11.64 -39.62 -1.86
CA VAL A 504 10.32 -39.93 -1.32
C VAL A 504 10.26 -41.42 -1.05
N VAL A 505 9.92 -41.79 0.18
CA VAL A 505 9.77 -43.19 0.59
C VAL A 505 8.30 -43.49 0.85
N LYS A 506 7.90 -44.75 0.65
CA LYS A 506 6.53 -45.16 0.91
C LYS A 506 6.19 -45.05 2.39
N ASP A 507 6.89 -45.83 3.21
CA ASP A 507 6.71 -45.96 4.66
C ASP A 507 8.10 -46.04 5.34
N LEU A 508 8.16 -45.84 6.66
CA LEU A 508 9.41 -45.91 7.46
C LEU A 508 9.58 -47.25 8.18
N GLU A 509 8.96 -48.31 7.68
CA GLU A 509 9.15 -49.66 8.18
C GLU A 509 10.52 -50.18 7.71
N ILE A 510 11.30 -50.74 8.65
CA ILE A 510 12.59 -51.35 8.37
C ILE A 510 12.62 -52.75 9.01
N PRO A 511 13.32 -53.73 8.41
CA PRO A 511 13.27 -55.13 8.84
C PRO A 511 13.94 -55.37 10.20
N THR A 512 14.94 -54.57 10.57
CA THR A 512 15.78 -54.71 11.76
C THR A 512 15.91 -53.39 12.48
N ASP A 513 16.13 -53.42 13.80
CA ASP A 513 16.43 -52.26 14.66
C ASP A 513 17.94 -51.93 14.73
N ASP A 514 18.77 -52.66 13.98
CA ASP A 514 20.21 -52.47 13.91
C ASP A 514 20.60 -51.15 13.21
N GLU A 515 21.50 -50.38 13.83
CA GLU A 515 22.03 -49.12 13.28
C GLU A 515 22.83 -49.32 11.98
N ASP A 516 23.49 -50.46 11.84
CA ASP A 516 24.32 -50.76 10.68
C ASP A 516 23.47 -50.94 9.41
N TYR A 517 22.23 -51.42 9.54
CA TYR A 517 21.31 -51.50 8.41
C TYR A 517 21.06 -50.12 7.77
N ILE A 518 20.85 -49.07 8.58
CA ILE A 518 20.64 -47.71 8.08
C ILE A 518 21.91 -47.13 7.47
N LYS A 519 23.08 -47.38 8.09
CA LYS A 519 24.37 -46.91 7.55
C LYS A 519 24.63 -47.55 6.19
N ASP A 520 24.46 -48.86 6.08
CA ASP A 520 24.64 -49.61 4.85
C ASP A 520 23.64 -49.16 3.77
N LEU A 521 22.39 -48.88 4.15
CA LEU A 521 21.38 -48.35 3.23
C LEU A 521 21.79 -46.97 2.69
N ILE A 522 22.22 -46.05 3.56
CA ILE A 522 22.67 -44.70 3.17
C ILE A 522 23.90 -44.77 2.26
N GLU A 523 24.87 -45.62 2.59
CA GLU A 523 26.10 -45.80 1.80
C GLU A 523 25.77 -46.41 0.43
N LYS A 524 24.96 -47.47 0.39
CA LYS A 524 24.62 -48.17 -0.85
C LYS A 524 23.79 -47.31 -1.80
N ARG A 525 22.88 -46.48 -1.28
CA ARG A 525 22.04 -45.55 -2.05
C ARG A 525 22.68 -44.19 -2.31
N ASN A 526 23.89 -43.96 -1.80
CA ASN A 526 24.62 -42.70 -1.92
C ASN A 526 23.82 -41.48 -1.41
N TRP A 527 23.06 -41.62 -0.33
CA TRP A 527 22.33 -40.51 0.31
C TRP A 527 23.23 -39.52 1.06
N GLY A 528 24.53 -39.50 0.78
CA GLY A 528 25.47 -38.58 1.40
C GLY A 528 25.70 -38.80 2.90
N PRO A 529 26.46 -37.90 3.56
CA PRO A 529 26.91 -38.07 4.93
C PRO A 529 25.88 -37.72 6.01
N SER A 530 24.76 -37.07 5.64
CA SER A 530 23.75 -36.66 6.61
C SER A 530 22.34 -36.68 6.02
N VAL A 531 21.40 -37.26 6.76
CA VAL A 531 20.05 -37.53 6.27
C VAL A 531 19.01 -37.02 7.26
N LEU A 532 18.03 -36.29 6.75
CA LEU A 532 16.85 -35.87 7.51
C LEU A 532 15.64 -36.65 7.02
N ILE A 533 15.07 -37.49 7.87
CA ILE A 533 13.89 -38.29 7.57
C ILE A 533 12.67 -37.61 8.19
N VAL A 534 11.61 -37.42 7.40
CA VAL A 534 10.41 -36.68 7.82
C VAL A 534 9.15 -37.50 7.59
N ASP A 535 8.32 -37.58 8.64
CA ASP A 535 7.04 -38.27 8.61
C ASP A 535 5.86 -37.39 9.05
N ASP A 536 4.64 -37.83 8.73
CA ASP A 536 3.37 -37.16 9.02
C ASP A 536 3.17 -36.85 10.52
N ASN A 537 3.46 -37.86 11.36
CA ASN A 537 3.22 -37.87 12.79
C ASN A 537 4.53 -37.92 13.59
N ASP A 538 4.43 -37.72 14.90
CA ASP A 538 5.54 -37.83 15.86
C ASP A 538 5.71 -39.24 16.45
N MET A 539 4.81 -40.16 16.10
CA MET A 539 4.89 -41.57 16.44
C MET A 539 5.55 -42.33 15.29
N PHE A 540 6.85 -42.59 15.44
CA PHE A 540 7.63 -43.35 14.47
C PHE A 540 7.57 -44.87 14.77
N PRO A 541 7.73 -45.74 13.76
CA PRO A 541 7.92 -47.17 13.99
C PRO A 541 9.11 -47.46 14.94
N GLU A 542 9.02 -48.53 15.73
CA GLU A 542 10.00 -48.85 16.76
C GLU A 542 11.40 -49.06 16.18
N ASN A 543 11.51 -49.88 15.12
CA ASN A 543 12.79 -50.23 14.53
C ASN A 543 13.56 -48.99 14.04
N ILE A 544 12.91 -48.10 13.27
CA ILE A 544 13.57 -46.88 12.74
C ILE A 544 13.94 -45.91 13.87
N ALA A 545 13.11 -45.81 14.91
CA ALA A 545 13.38 -44.95 16.05
C ALA A 545 14.62 -45.43 16.83
N VAL A 546 14.72 -46.74 17.10
CA VAL A 546 15.87 -47.33 17.80
C VAL A 546 17.14 -47.25 16.94
N ALA A 547 17.05 -47.61 15.66
CA ALA A 547 18.19 -47.63 14.75
C ALA A 547 18.78 -46.23 14.49
N THR A 548 17.96 -45.17 14.55
CA THR A 548 18.43 -43.78 14.32
C THR A 548 18.86 -43.05 15.59
N ASP A 549 18.44 -43.46 16.79
CA ASP A 549 18.76 -42.76 18.05
C ASP A 549 20.26 -42.73 18.34
N THR A 550 20.98 -43.77 17.93
CA THR A 550 22.45 -43.85 18.08
C THR A 550 23.21 -43.01 17.04
N ILE A 551 22.59 -42.73 15.89
CA ILE A 551 23.25 -42.11 14.73
C ILE A 551 23.08 -40.59 14.74
N SER A 552 24.13 -39.86 15.11
CA SER A 552 24.07 -38.39 15.25
C SER A 552 23.82 -37.57 13.97
N TYR A 553 24.02 -38.17 12.78
CA TYR A 553 23.87 -37.50 11.48
C TYR A 553 22.62 -37.95 10.71
N VAL A 554 21.81 -38.84 11.30
CA VAL A 554 20.49 -39.23 10.79
C VAL A 554 19.45 -38.78 11.79
N ASN A 555 18.53 -37.94 11.36
CA ASN A 555 17.56 -37.32 12.25
C ASN A 555 16.13 -37.60 11.79
N LEU A 556 15.28 -38.07 12.70
CA LEU A 556 13.83 -38.15 12.50
C LEU A 556 13.15 -36.84 12.88
N MET A 557 12.17 -36.40 12.09
CA MET A 557 11.41 -35.17 12.35
C MET A 557 9.96 -35.26 11.87
N PRO A 558 8.96 -34.85 12.66
CA PRO A 558 7.59 -34.78 12.16
C PRO A 558 7.40 -33.58 11.22
N VAL A 559 6.43 -33.65 10.29
CA VAL A 559 6.12 -32.58 9.30
C VAL A 559 5.93 -31.22 9.95
N TYR A 560 5.34 -31.14 11.15
CA TYR A 560 5.12 -29.86 11.84
C TYR A 560 6.42 -29.21 12.34
N GLY A 561 7.51 -29.97 12.48
CA GLY A 561 8.84 -29.51 12.85
C GLY A 561 9.71 -29.08 11.65
N LEU A 562 9.26 -29.34 10.42
CA LEU A 562 10.01 -29.10 9.21
C LEU A 562 10.39 -27.62 9.07
N ASN A 563 11.67 -27.36 8.81
CA ASN A 563 12.22 -26.01 8.81
C ASN A 563 13.41 -25.88 7.85
N CYS A 564 13.66 -24.67 7.35
CA CYS A 564 14.73 -24.40 6.38
C CYS A 564 16.14 -24.74 6.92
N TYR A 565 16.42 -24.43 8.20
CA TYR A 565 17.72 -24.70 8.81
C TYR A 565 18.05 -26.20 8.82
N SER A 566 17.13 -27.06 9.25
CA SER A 566 17.30 -28.51 9.27
C SER A 566 17.46 -29.08 7.86
N MET A 567 16.67 -28.62 6.88
CA MET A 567 16.79 -29.09 5.49
C MET A 567 18.14 -28.75 4.86
N ILE A 568 18.76 -27.62 5.24
CA ILE A 568 20.07 -27.20 4.71
C ILE A 568 21.22 -27.82 5.50
N LYS A 569 21.00 -28.11 6.78
CA LYS A 569 22.00 -28.75 7.63
C LYS A 569 22.31 -30.18 7.16
N HIS A 570 21.31 -30.88 6.63
CA HIS A 570 21.46 -32.24 6.12
C HIS A 570 21.59 -32.23 4.60
N ASP A 571 22.40 -33.13 4.08
CA ASP A 571 22.65 -33.24 2.65
C ASP A 571 21.47 -33.89 1.93
N THR A 572 20.79 -34.83 2.57
CA THR A 572 19.66 -35.53 1.95
C THR A 572 18.40 -35.39 2.78
N LEU A 573 17.28 -35.13 2.11
CA LEU A 573 15.95 -35.03 2.70
C LEU A 573 15.11 -36.21 2.24
N VAL A 574 14.64 -37.01 3.18
CA VAL A 574 13.77 -38.16 2.93
C VAL A 574 12.38 -37.83 3.47
N LEU A 575 11.36 -37.87 2.62
CA LEU A 575 9.97 -37.60 3.01
C LEU A 575 9.13 -38.87 2.81
N THR A 576 8.27 -39.22 3.76
CA THR A 576 7.23 -40.22 3.49
C THR A 576 6.19 -39.69 2.50
N GLN A 577 5.52 -40.58 1.78
CA GLN A 577 4.42 -40.21 0.89
C GLN A 577 3.35 -39.39 1.64
N ALA A 578 2.99 -39.83 2.85
CA ALA A 578 2.06 -39.11 3.73
C ALA A 578 2.57 -37.71 4.11
N ALA A 579 3.88 -37.57 4.38
CA ALA A 579 4.48 -36.27 4.67
C ALA A 579 4.39 -35.30 3.48
N VAL A 580 4.66 -35.78 2.25
CA VAL A 580 4.56 -34.98 1.03
C VAL A 580 3.13 -34.44 0.84
N GLU A 581 2.12 -35.28 1.04
CA GLU A 581 0.71 -34.89 0.92
C GLU A 581 0.34 -33.80 1.93
N LYS A 582 0.71 -33.98 3.21
CA LYS A 582 0.41 -32.99 4.27
C LYS A 582 1.16 -31.68 4.11
N ILE A 583 2.42 -31.73 3.68
CA ILE A 583 3.21 -30.53 3.34
C ILE A 583 2.51 -29.78 2.21
N THR A 584 2.10 -30.51 1.17
CA THR A 584 1.43 -29.96 0.00
C THR A 584 0.11 -29.28 0.37
N GLU A 585 -0.75 -29.96 1.12
CA GLU A 585 -2.03 -29.44 1.60
C GLU A 585 -1.82 -28.15 2.40
N ARG A 586 -0.93 -28.18 3.41
CA ARG A 586 -0.71 -27.05 4.31
C ARG A 586 -0.15 -25.83 3.60
N ILE A 587 0.82 -26.01 2.71
CA ILE A 587 1.44 -24.90 1.98
C ILE A 587 0.47 -24.32 0.95
N LEU A 588 -0.26 -25.17 0.21
CA LEU A 588 -1.27 -24.70 -0.75
C LEU A 588 -2.36 -23.88 -0.07
N TYR A 589 -2.83 -24.32 1.09
CA TYR A 589 -3.78 -23.56 1.91
C TYR A 589 -3.26 -22.15 2.24
N GLN A 590 -1.96 -22.00 2.55
CA GLN A 590 -1.39 -20.68 2.82
C GLN A 590 -1.44 -19.75 1.59
N PHE A 591 -1.29 -20.30 0.38
CA PHE A 591 -1.34 -19.49 -0.84
C PHE A 591 -2.75 -19.14 -1.30
N THR A 592 -3.77 -19.90 -0.89
CA THR A 592 -5.17 -19.71 -1.33
C THR A 592 -6.05 -19.03 -0.28
N ARG A 593 -5.52 -18.77 0.92
CA ARG A 593 -6.25 -18.13 2.02
C ARG A 593 -6.81 -16.75 1.66
N ALA A 594 -8.00 -16.43 2.17
CA ALA A 594 -8.66 -15.14 1.94
C ALA A 594 -8.23 -14.04 2.93
N ASP A 595 -7.70 -14.42 4.10
CA ASP A 595 -7.34 -13.54 5.21
C ASP A 595 -5.85 -13.16 5.24
N GLU A 596 -5.18 -13.19 4.07
CA GLU A 596 -3.76 -12.86 3.89
C GLU A 596 -3.34 -11.56 4.60
N LYS A 597 -4.21 -10.55 4.54
CA LYS A 597 -3.99 -9.23 5.15
C LYS A 597 -3.85 -9.26 6.68
N ASN A 598 -4.46 -10.24 7.35
CA ASN A 598 -4.40 -10.35 8.81
C ASN A 598 -3.07 -10.93 9.28
N ILE A 599 -2.49 -11.84 8.49
CA ILE A 599 -1.25 -12.54 8.84
C ILE A 599 0.00 -11.84 8.34
N THR A 600 -0.14 -11.02 7.30
CA THR A 600 0.91 -10.09 6.88
C THR A 600 1.03 -8.88 7.80
N GLN A 601 0.15 -8.72 8.80
CA GLN A 601 0.30 -7.67 9.79
C GLN A 601 1.62 -7.84 10.55
N LYS A 602 2.26 -6.69 10.82
CA LYS A 602 3.49 -6.66 11.61
C LYS A 602 3.22 -7.35 12.95
N PHE A 603 4.06 -8.33 13.29
CA PHE A 603 3.98 -9.02 14.57
C PHE A 603 3.98 -7.99 15.71
N ARG A 604 2.96 -8.08 16.56
CA ARG A 604 2.86 -7.31 17.80
C ARG A 604 2.90 -8.30 18.95
N LEU A 605 3.88 -8.15 19.84
CA LEU A 605 3.88 -8.88 21.09
C LEU A 605 2.62 -8.45 21.86
N SER A 606 1.69 -9.37 22.12
CA SER A 606 0.57 -9.06 23.01
C SER A 606 1.12 -8.91 24.42
N GLN A 607 1.37 -7.69 24.87
CA GLN A 607 1.73 -7.41 26.26
C GLN A 607 0.52 -7.45 27.20
N ARG A 608 -0.60 -8.05 26.76
CA ARG A 608 -1.77 -8.28 27.58
C ARG A 608 -1.63 -9.66 28.22
N ASN A 609 -1.16 -9.67 29.47
CA ASN A 609 -1.61 -10.65 30.45
C ASN A 609 -2.94 -10.16 31.04
#